data_AF-A0A2E7E7Q3-F1
#
_entry.id   AF-A0A2E7E7Q3-F1
#
_cell.length_a   1.000
_cell.length_b   1.000
_cell.length_c   1.000
_cell.angle_alpha   90.00
_cell.angle_beta   90.00
_cell.angle_gamma   90.00
#
_symmetry.space_group_name_H-M   'P 1'
#
loop_
_entity.id
_entity.type
_entity.pdbx_description
1 polymer ?
#
loop_
_entity_poly.entity_id
_entity_poly.type
_entity_poly.pdbx_seq_one_letter_code
_entity_poly.pdbx_strand_id
1 'polypeptide(L)'
;MKYEELIKKFRNFNAQRVTCRKVFCTTCGGIAYAVKSNMSAELQADIRAALLEMRVSDFINMGDWGELLRCFDPDGVDSVFEREEELIDMTDIRQLDQYLLDARRVMNHKPTYRRHLSQGVETAIKTSDESLIETVVIILGRDVLNNKRLLDLALEKSRHNDQIHRVLYNFIREDMTEVRGYVGNGRVVSGGKSKVWSCFF
;
A
#
# COMPACT_ATOMS: atom_id res chain seq x y z
N MET A 1 -3.93 -24.36 7.38
CA MET A 1 -2.63 -24.64 6.73
C MET A 1 -1.84 -23.34 6.69
N LYS A 2 -0.57 -23.31 7.13
CA LYS A 2 0.22 -22.07 7.12
C LYS A 2 0.52 -21.58 5.70
N TYR A 3 0.59 -20.27 5.50
CA TYR A 3 0.76 -19.66 4.17
C TYR A 3 2.10 -20.04 3.51
N GLU A 4 3.14 -20.34 4.30
CA GLU A 4 4.45 -20.76 3.78
C GLU A 4 4.36 -22.10 3.05
N GLU A 5 3.51 -23.02 3.53
CA GLU A 5 3.28 -24.29 2.84
C GLU A 5 2.53 -24.08 1.53
N LEU A 6 1.61 -23.12 1.48
CA LEU A 6 0.93 -22.74 0.24
C LEU A 6 1.91 -22.14 -0.78
N ILE A 7 2.84 -21.28 -0.34
CA ILE A 7 3.90 -20.74 -1.20
C ILE A 7 4.80 -21.87 -1.73
N LYS A 8 5.17 -22.85 -0.91
CA LYS A 8 5.94 -24.02 -1.36
C LYS A 8 5.19 -24.79 -2.44
N LYS A 9 3.88 -25.04 -2.25
CA LYS A 9 3.03 -25.66 -3.28
C LYS A 9 3.03 -24.85 -4.58
N PHE A 10 2.87 -23.53 -4.51
CA PHE A 10 2.92 -22.69 -5.70
C PHE A 10 4.28 -22.69 -6.41
N ARG A 11 5.39 -22.76 -5.67
CA ARG A 11 6.74 -22.83 -6.26
C ARG A 11 7.03 -24.13 -7.02
N ASN A 12 6.24 -25.17 -6.80
CA ASN A 12 6.35 -26.41 -7.57
C ASN A 12 5.80 -26.28 -9.00
N PHE A 13 5.02 -25.23 -9.28
CA PHE A 13 4.59 -24.93 -10.64
C PHE A 13 5.72 -24.26 -11.43
N ASN A 14 5.93 -24.73 -12.66
CA ASN A 14 6.88 -24.11 -13.58
C ASN A 14 6.14 -23.15 -14.51
N ALA A 15 6.66 -21.93 -14.64
CA ALA A 15 6.21 -21.02 -15.69
C ALA A 15 6.43 -21.64 -17.07
N GLN A 16 5.70 -21.16 -18.09
CA GLN A 16 5.85 -21.64 -19.48
C GLN A 16 7.30 -21.58 -19.97
N ARG A 17 8.05 -20.56 -19.55
CA ARG A 17 9.51 -20.51 -19.70
C ARG A 17 10.16 -21.09 -18.45
N VAL A 18 10.83 -22.24 -18.59
CA VAL A 18 11.47 -22.99 -17.48
C VAL A 18 12.44 -22.14 -16.64
N THR A 19 13.05 -21.12 -17.23
CA THR A 19 13.97 -20.19 -16.54
C THR A 19 13.27 -19.06 -15.80
N CYS A 20 11.98 -18.82 -16.03
CA CYS A 20 11.24 -17.75 -15.38
C CYS A 20 10.79 -18.16 -13.97
N ARG A 21 11.33 -17.50 -12.95
CA ARG A 21 10.98 -17.71 -11.54
C ARG A 21 10.03 -16.65 -10.96
N LYS A 22 9.59 -15.68 -11.78
CA LYS A 22 8.69 -14.62 -11.33
C LYS A 22 7.26 -15.14 -11.15
N VAL A 23 6.57 -14.67 -10.11
CA VAL A 23 5.14 -14.96 -9.90
C VAL A 23 4.34 -14.43 -11.08
N PHE A 24 4.49 -13.14 -11.39
CA PHE A 24 3.92 -12.51 -12.57
C PHE A 24 5.02 -12.15 -13.57
N CYS A 25 4.82 -12.49 -14.84
CA CYS A 25 5.72 -12.12 -15.93
C CYS A 25 4.92 -11.67 -17.14
N THR A 26 5.21 -10.47 -17.66
CA THR A 26 4.53 -9.92 -18.84
C THR A 26 4.79 -10.71 -20.12
N THR A 27 5.88 -11.48 -20.19
CA THR A 27 6.26 -12.25 -21.39
C THR A 27 5.68 -13.67 -21.42
N CYS A 28 5.62 -14.36 -20.28
CA CYS A 28 5.22 -15.76 -20.22
C CYS A 28 4.11 -16.06 -19.19
N GLY A 29 3.48 -15.01 -18.65
CA GLY A 29 2.52 -15.10 -17.57
C GLY A 29 3.14 -15.36 -16.19
N GLY A 30 4.31 -16.00 -16.14
CA GLY A 30 4.99 -16.35 -14.89
C GLY A 30 4.39 -17.60 -14.25
N ILE A 31 4.68 -17.81 -12.96
CA ILE A 31 4.14 -18.95 -12.20
C ILE A 31 2.62 -18.81 -12.05
N ALA A 32 2.09 -17.59 -11.94
CA ALA A 32 0.67 -17.31 -11.82
C ALA A 32 -0.18 -17.97 -12.92
N TYR A 33 0.31 -17.91 -14.17
CA TYR A 33 -0.35 -18.56 -15.30
C TYR A 33 -0.39 -20.08 -15.13
N ALA A 34 0.73 -20.69 -14.74
CA ALA A 34 0.82 -22.13 -14.54
C ALA A 34 -0.09 -22.63 -13.42
N VAL A 35 -0.14 -21.90 -12.29
CA VAL A 35 -1.06 -22.18 -11.19
C VAL A 35 -2.51 -22.08 -11.67
N LYS A 36 -2.86 -21.03 -12.42
CA LYS A 36 -4.22 -20.83 -12.96
C LYS A 36 -4.65 -21.96 -13.90
N SER A 37 -3.76 -22.38 -14.81
CA SER A 37 -4.04 -23.43 -15.78
C SER A 37 -4.15 -24.83 -15.16
N ASN A 38 -3.61 -25.04 -13.97
CA ASN A 38 -3.53 -26.34 -13.30
C ASN A 38 -4.19 -26.32 -11.91
N MET A 39 -5.14 -25.41 -11.71
CA MET A 39 -5.82 -25.24 -10.43
C MET A 39 -6.72 -26.46 -10.14
N SER A 40 -6.27 -27.35 -9.26
CA SER A 40 -7.05 -28.50 -8.81
C SER A 40 -8.04 -28.13 -7.71
N ALA A 41 -9.08 -28.94 -7.52
CA ALA A 41 -10.02 -28.76 -6.40
C ALA A 41 -9.32 -28.85 -5.03
N GLU A 42 -8.30 -29.70 -4.92
CA GLU A 42 -7.46 -29.81 -3.73
C GLU A 42 -6.71 -28.49 -3.45
N LEU A 43 -6.07 -27.90 -4.48
CA LEU A 43 -5.36 -26.64 -4.33
C LEU A 43 -6.31 -25.47 -3.99
N GLN A 44 -7.54 -25.47 -4.51
CA GLN A 44 -8.54 -24.49 -4.10
C GLN A 44 -8.96 -24.65 -2.64
N ALA A 45 -9.14 -25.89 -2.18
CA ALA A 45 -9.46 -26.17 -0.77
C ALA A 45 -8.32 -25.73 0.16
N ASP A 46 -7.07 -26.00 -0.25
CA ASP A 46 -5.87 -25.54 0.43
C ASP A 46 -5.80 -24.00 0.55
N ILE A 47 -6.05 -23.28 -0.55
CA ILE A 47 -6.07 -21.81 -0.57
C ILE A 47 -7.11 -21.28 0.42
N ARG A 48 -8.34 -21.80 0.38
CA ARG A 48 -9.42 -21.39 1.29
C ARG A 48 -9.06 -21.68 2.75
N ALA A 49 -8.53 -22.86 3.03
CA ALA A 49 -8.10 -23.25 4.37
C ALA A 49 -6.96 -22.36 4.89
N ALA A 50 -6.04 -21.92 4.03
CA ALA A 50 -5.01 -20.96 4.40
C ALA A 50 -5.60 -19.58 4.69
N LEU A 51 -6.47 -19.06 3.82
CA LEU A 51 -7.12 -17.75 3.99
C LEU A 51 -7.97 -17.65 5.27
N LEU A 52 -8.58 -18.73 5.73
CA LEU A 52 -9.35 -18.75 6.97
C LEU A 52 -8.50 -18.53 8.23
N GLU A 53 -7.25 -18.98 8.23
CA GLU A 53 -6.33 -18.88 9.37
C GLU A 53 -5.35 -17.69 9.25
N MET A 54 -5.27 -17.08 8.07
CA MET A 54 -4.31 -16.04 7.72
C MET A 54 -4.58 -14.73 8.47
N ARG A 55 -3.51 -14.08 8.95
CA ARG A 55 -3.52 -12.68 9.41
C ARG A 55 -3.20 -11.73 8.27
N VAL A 56 -3.54 -10.45 8.42
CA VAL A 56 -3.15 -9.40 7.45
C VAL A 56 -1.63 -9.35 7.29
N SER A 57 -0.87 -9.44 8.38
CA SER A 57 0.59 -9.45 8.34
C SER A 57 1.16 -10.63 7.53
N ASP A 58 0.56 -11.82 7.66
CA ASP A 58 0.92 -12.99 6.86
C ASP A 58 0.70 -12.70 5.37
N PHE A 59 -0.49 -12.16 5.02
CA PHE A 59 -0.82 -11.80 3.65
C PHE A 59 0.17 -10.78 3.06
N ILE A 60 0.54 -9.74 3.81
CA ILE A 60 1.53 -8.75 3.37
C ILE A 60 2.90 -9.38 3.14
N ASN A 61 3.32 -10.30 4.02
CA ASN A 61 4.58 -11.04 3.89
C ASN A 61 4.61 -11.98 2.67
N MET A 62 3.46 -12.33 2.10
CA MET A 62 3.39 -13.13 0.88
C MET A 62 3.90 -12.38 -0.37
N GLY A 63 3.95 -11.05 -0.35
CA GLY A 63 4.37 -10.23 -1.49
C GLY A 63 3.55 -10.54 -2.74
N ASP A 64 4.21 -10.80 -3.88
CA ASP A 64 3.55 -11.15 -5.14
C ASP A 64 2.62 -12.38 -5.03
N TRP A 65 2.86 -13.28 -4.08
CA TRP A 65 1.97 -14.43 -3.87
C TRP A 65 0.63 -14.01 -3.27
N GLY A 66 0.57 -12.95 -2.47
CA GLY A 66 -0.70 -12.40 -1.96
C GLY A 66 -1.56 -11.85 -3.09
N GLU A 67 -0.95 -11.16 -4.06
CA GLU A 67 -1.66 -10.70 -5.26
C GLU A 67 -2.16 -11.86 -6.13
N LEU A 68 -1.42 -12.98 -6.16
CA LEU A 68 -1.90 -14.21 -6.80
C LEU A 68 -3.16 -14.75 -6.11
N LEU A 69 -3.19 -14.79 -4.77
CA LEU A 69 -4.37 -15.22 -4.03
C LEU A 69 -5.57 -14.33 -4.31
N ARG A 70 -5.36 -13.00 -4.34
CA ARG A 70 -6.42 -12.04 -4.66
C ARG A 70 -7.01 -12.26 -6.06
N CYS A 71 -6.21 -12.74 -7.01
CA CYS A 71 -6.69 -13.08 -8.35
C CYS A 71 -7.59 -14.33 -8.36
N PHE A 72 -7.43 -15.24 -7.39
CA PHE A 72 -8.16 -16.52 -7.35
C PHE A 72 -9.36 -16.50 -6.41
N ASP A 73 -9.21 -15.89 -5.24
CA ASP A 73 -10.23 -15.82 -4.20
C ASP A 73 -10.27 -14.41 -3.59
N PRO A 74 -10.75 -13.40 -4.36
CA PRO A 74 -10.80 -12.02 -3.90
C PRO A 74 -11.66 -11.88 -2.64
N ASP A 75 -12.78 -12.59 -2.56
CA ASP A 75 -13.68 -12.56 -1.40
C ASP A 75 -13.02 -13.20 -0.17
N GLY A 76 -12.30 -14.31 -0.35
CA GLY A 76 -11.52 -14.93 0.72
C GLY A 76 -10.41 -14.02 1.23
N VAL A 77 -9.74 -13.27 0.35
CA VAL A 77 -8.74 -12.27 0.74
C VAL A 77 -9.39 -11.11 1.49
N ASP A 78 -10.48 -10.53 0.99
CA ASP A 78 -11.23 -9.47 1.67
C ASP A 78 -11.61 -9.91 3.09
N SER A 79 -12.07 -11.15 3.27
CA SER A 79 -12.42 -11.70 4.57
C SER A 79 -11.27 -11.71 5.58
N VAL A 80 -10.00 -11.81 5.13
CA VAL A 80 -8.82 -11.73 6.02
C VAL A 80 -8.73 -10.35 6.65
N PHE A 81 -8.93 -9.31 5.84
CA PHE A 81 -8.87 -7.93 6.31
C PHE A 81 -10.08 -7.53 7.13
N GLU A 82 -11.28 -7.98 6.73
CA GLU A 82 -12.52 -7.73 7.49
C GLU A 82 -12.45 -8.36 8.90
N ARG A 83 -11.93 -9.58 9.04
CA ARG A 83 -11.72 -10.19 10.36
C ARG A 83 -10.68 -9.46 11.21
N GLU A 84 -9.59 -9.00 10.61
CA GLU A 84 -8.56 -8.27 11.36
C GLU A 84 -9.08 -6.90 11.81
N GLU A 85 -9.88 -6.24 10.98
CA GLU A 85 -10.55 -4.97 11.31
C GLU A 85 -11.37 -5.08 12.61
N GLU A 86 -12.09 -6.18 12.81
CA GLU A 86 -12.90 -6.45 14.02
C GLU A 86 -12.06 -6.58 15.30
N LEU A 87 -10.75 -6.85 15.17
CA LEU A 87 -9.85 -7.06 16.30
C LEU A 87 -9.03 -5.82 16.66
N ILE A 88 -8.98 -4.83 15.76
CA ILE A 88 -8.15 -3.64 15.92
C ILE A 88 -8.86 -2.60 16.79
N ASP A 89 -8.12 -2.06 17.77
CA ASP A 89 -8.56 -0.86 18.47
C ASP A 89 -8.32 0.38 17.59
N MET A 90 -9.37 0.85 16.93
CA MET A 90 -9.31 2.04 16.07
C MET A 90 -9.06 3.35 16.82
N THR A 91 -9.05 3.33 18.16
CA THR A 91 -8.67 4.49 18.99
C THR A 91 -7.18 4.53 19.29
N ASP A 92 -6.48 3.41 19.17
CA ASP A 92 -5.02 3.33 19.23
C ASP A 92 -4.43 3.81 17.89
N ILE A 93 -3.70 4.93 17.96
CA ILE A 93 -3.07 5.57 16.80
C ILE A 93 -2.16 4.59 16.04
N ARG A 94 -1.40 3.74 16.75
CA ARG A 94 -0.43 2.83 16.11
C ARG A 94 -1.12 1.68 15.41
N GLN A 95 -2.21 1.16 15.99
CA GLN A 95 -2.97 0.10 15.35
C GLN A 95 -3.76 0.62 14.14
N LEU A 96 -4.37 1.82 14.26
CA LEU A 96 -5.03 2.48 13.15
C LEU A 96 -4.06 2.77 11.99
N ASP A 97 -2.88 3.33 12.30
CA ASP A 97 -1.83 3.63 11.32
C ASP A 97 -1.41 2.36 10.55
N GLN A 98 -1.06 1.31 11.29
CA GLN A 98 -0.64 0.03 10.69
C GLN A 98 -1.74 -0.59 9.83
N TYR A 99 -2.99 -0.63 10.32
CA TYR A 99 -4.12 -1.17 9.56
C TYR A 99 -4.38 -0.39 8.28
N LEU A 100 -4.41 0.95 8.36
CA LEU A 100 -4.63 1.80 7.20
C LEU A 100 -3.57 1.54 6.14
N LEU A 101 -2.31 1.45 6.54
CA LEU A 101 -1.20 1.17 5.64
C LEU A 101 -1.36 -0.22 5.00
N ASP A 102 -1.52 -1.28 5.79
CA ASP A 102 -1.56 -2.66 5.29
C ASP A 102 -2.76 -2.93 4.39
N ALA A 103 -3.94 -2.44 4.78
CA ALA A 103 -5.18 -2.69 4.05
C ALA A 103 -5.35 -1.84 2.79
N ARG A 104 -4.52 -0.80 2.55
CA ARG A 104 -4.70 0.18 1.46
C ARG A 104 -4.79 -0.40 0.06
N ARG A 105 -4.16 -1.54 -0.22
CA ARG A 105 -4.19 -2.12 -1.58
C ARG A 105 -5.44 -2.97 -1.82
N VAL A 106 -5.98 -3.54 -0.76
CA VAL A 106 -7.09 -4.49 -0.81
C VAL A 106 -8.40 -3.78 -0.52
N MET A 107 -8.47 -3.09 0.61
CA MET A 107 -9.71 -2.58 1.19
C MET A 107 -10.07 -1.16 0.76
N ASN A 108 -9.25 -0.46 -0.03
CA ASN A 108 -9.48 0.95 -0.39
C ASN A 108 -10.77 1.20 -1.19
N HIS A 109 -11.40 0.17 -1.73
CA HIS A 109 -12.70 0.27 -2.39
C HIS A 109 -13.89 0.08 -1.43
N LYS A 110 -13.65 -0.44 -0.22
CA LYS A 110 -14.68 -0.75 0.78
C LYS A 110 -15.09 0.51 1.56
N PRO A 111 -16.39 0.75 1.77
CA PRO A 111 -16.87 1.88 2.56
C PRO A 111 -16.36 1.90 4.00
N THR A 112 -16.16 0.73 4.63
CA THR A 112 -15.65 0.61 6.01
C THR A 112 -14.23 1.16 6.12
N TYR A 113 -13.33 0.70 5.27
CA TYR A 113 -11.97 1.22 5.19
C TYR A 113 -11.94 2.73 4.93
N ARG A 114 -12.80 3.25 4.04
CA ARG A 114 -12.88 4.70 3.78
C ARG A 114 -13.33 5.49 5.01
N ARG A 115 -14.20 4.93 5.85
CA ARG A 115 -14.58 5.53 7.14
C ARG A 115 -13.37 5.60 8.08
N HIS A 116 -12.60 4.52 8.18
CA HIS A 116 -11.39 4.47 8.99
C HIS A 116 -10.31 5.42 8.47
N LEU A 117 -10.14 5.56 7.15
CA LEU A 117 -9.23 6.54 6.56
C LEU A 117 -9.63 7.97 6.95
N SER A 118 -10.92 8.30 6.88
CA SER A 118 -11.41 9.61 7.33
C SER A 118 -11.16 9.84 8.82
N GLN A 119 -11.35 8.82 9.66
CA GLN A 119 -11.00 8.86 11.08
C GLN A 119 -9.49 9.05 11.29
N GLY A 120 -8.65 8.37 10.49
CA GLY A 120 -7.20 8.52 10.49
C GLY A 120 -6.77 9.94 10.15
N VAL A 121 -7.41 10.57 9.16
CA VAL A 121 -7.16 11.97 8.80
C VAL A 121 -7.48 12.91 9.97
N GLU A 122 -8.67 12.81 10.58
CA GLU A 122 -9.02 13.66 11.71
C GLU A 122 -8.12 13.41 12.92
N THR A 123 -7.73 12.16 13.15
CA THR A 123 -6.81 11.77 14.23
C THR A 123 -5.43 12.37 13.98
N ALA A 124 -4.88 12.24 12.78
CA ALA A 124 -3.61 12.82 12.37
C ALA A 124 -3.58 14.34 12.58
N ILE A 125 -4.66 15.04 12.19
CA ILE A 125 -4.77 16.49 12.38
C ILE A 125 -4.81 16.83 13.88
N LYS A 126 -5.59 16.10 14.67
CA LYS A 126 -5.78 16.37 16.10
C LYS A 126 -4.52 16.11 16.92
N THR A 127 -3.82 15.01 16.65
CA THR A 127 -2.68 14.55 17.46
C THR A 127 -1.35 15.02 16.90
N SER A 128 -1.31 15.46 15.65
CA SER A 128 -0.08 15.78 14.92
C SER A 128 0.94 14.63 14.90
N ASP A 129 0.47 13.38 14.93
CA ASP A 129 1.33 12.19 14.84
C ASP A 129 1.94 12.05 13.45
N GLU A 130 3.27 12.12 13.37
CA GLU A 130 3.99 12.19 12.09
C GLU A 130 3.89 10.90 11.27
N SER A 131 3.86 9.74 11.92
CA SER A 131 3.72 8.44 11.24
C SER A 131 2.34 8.33 10.60
N LEU A 132 1.28 8.64 11.37
CA LEU A 132 -0.08 8.61 10.84
C LEU A 132 -0.26 9.65 9.73
N ILE A 133 0.33 10.85 9.86
CA ILE A 133 0.35 11.87 8.79
C ILE A 133 0.99 11.28 7.52
N GLU A 134 2.17 10.67 7.62
CA GLU A 134 2.82 10.03 6.48
C GLU A 134 1.90 9.00 5.81
N THR A 135 1.32 8.10 6.60
CA THR A 135 0.43 7.05 6.12
C THR A 135 -0.81 7.60 5.41
N VAL A 136 -1.52 8.57 6.01
CA VAL A 136 -2.73 9.11 5.37
C VAL A 136 -2.39 9.89 4.09
N VAL A 137 -1.26 10.60 4.05
CA VAL A 137 -0.80 11.28 2.83
C VAL A 137 -0.41 10.26 1.76
N ILE A 138 0.25 9.15 2.12
CA ILE A 138 0.54 8.05 1.18
C ILE A 138 -0.74 7.50 0.57
N ILE A 139 -1.77 7.28 1.38
CA ILE A 139 -3.03 6.66 0.93
C ILE A 139 -3.85 7.63 0.08
N LEU A 140 -3.93 8.91 0.46
CA LEU A 140 -4.64 9.93 -0.31
C LEU A 140 -3.89 10.30 -1.61
N GLY A 141 -2.56 10.23 -1.62
CA GLY A 141 -1.75 10.62 -2.77
C GLY A 141 -2.04 12.06 -3.18
N ARG A 142 -2.49 12.27 -4.43
CA ARG A 142 -2.88 13.60 -4.93
C ARG A 142 -4.15 14.15 -4.30
N ASP A 143 -5.04 13.30 -3.78
CA ASP A 143 -6.30 13.73 -3.17
C ASP A 143 -6.08 14.52 -1.86
N VAL A 144 -4.85 14.50 -1.31
CA VAL A 144 -4.46 15.35 -0.18
C VAL A 144 -4.67 16.83 -0.47
N LEU A 145 -4.59 17.26 -1.74
CA LEU A 145 -4.85 18.64 -2.16
C LEU A 145 -6.27 19.11 -1.82
N ASN A 146 -7.23 18.18 -1.70
CA ASN A 146 -8.60 18.48 -1.34
C ASN A 146 -8.80 18.62 0.17
N ASN A 147 -7.80 18.28 0.99
CA ASN A 147 -7.84 18.42 2.45
C ASN A 147 -6.81 19.43 2.93
N LYS A 148 -7.20 20.71 2.91
CA LYS A 148 -6.32 21.83 3.27
C LYS A 148 -5.72 21.69 4.67
N ARG A 149 -6.49 21.27 5.66
CA ARG A 149 -6.02 21.13 7.06
C ARG A 149 -4.91 20.10 7.17
N LEU A 150 -5.10 18.93 6.56
CA LEU A 150 -4.08 17.88 6.53
C LEU A 150 -2.85 18.31 5.73
N LEU A 151 -3.06 18.93 4.56
CA LEU A 151 -1.97 19.40 3.70
C LEU A 151 -1.09 20.45 4.40
N ASP A 152 -1.70 21.46 5.01
CA ASP A 152 -0.98 22.52 5.73
C ASP A 152 -0.13 21.91 6.87
N LEU A 153 -0.71 20.96 7.62
CA LEU A 153 -0.01 20.24 8.68
C LEU A 153 1.13 19.37 8.13
N ALA A 154 0.90 18.63 7.05
CA ALA A 154 1.92 17.79 6.42
C ALA A 154 3.09 18.64 5.89
N LEU A 155 2.81 19.80 5.27
CA LEU A 155 3.82 20.75 4.82
C LEU A 155 4.63 21.30 6.00
N GLU A 156 3.98 21.67 7.10
CA GLU A 156 4.66 22.11 8.32
C GLU A 156 5.61 21.02 8.84
N LYS A 157 5.12 19.80 9.01
CA LYS A 157 5.91 18.65 9.51
C LYS A 157 7.02 18.23 8.56
N SER A 158 6.82 18.33 7.25
CA SER A 158 7.82 17.98 6.24
C SER A 158 9.11 18.79 6.36
N ARG A 159 9.06 19.96 7.00
CA ARG A 159 10.27 20.76 7.29
C ARG A 159 11.23 20.05 8.24
N HIS A 160 10.76 19.12 9.05
CA HIS A 160 11.62 18.42 10.00
C HIS A 160 11.55 16.91 9.86
N ASN A 161 10.73 16.41 8.94
CA ASN A 161 10.54 14.99 8.66
C ASN A 161 10.71 14.70 7.16
N ASP A 162 11.85 14.07 6.83
CA ASP A 162 12.22 13.73 5.45
C ASP A 162 11.26 12.72 4.80
N GLN A 163 10.60 11.86 5.59
CA GLN A 163 9.67 10.87 5.05
C GLN A 163 8.40 11.55 4.56
N ILE A 164 7.80 12.42 5.37
CA ILE A 164 6.63 13.22 4.97
C ILE A 164 6.99 14.10 3.77
N HIS A 165 8.17 14.72 3.77
CA HIS A 165 8.63 15.50 2.63
C HIS A 165 8.72 14.65 1.35
N ARG A 166 9.36 13.48 1.40
CA ARG A 166 9.49 12.57 0.26
C ARG A 166 8.12 12.16 -0.29
N VAL A 167 7.17 11.86 0.60
CA VAL A 167 5.81 11.49 0.23
C VAL A 167 5.12 12.64 -0.50
N LEU A 168 5.12 13.86 0.06
CA LEU A 168 4.55 15.04 -0.59
C LEU A 168 5.21 15.31 -1.95
N TYR A 169 6.54 15.25 -2.02
CA TYR A 169 7.29 15.46 -3.26
C TYR A 169 6.85 14.49 -4.36
N ASN A 170 6.68 13.21 -4.02
CA ASN A 170 6.27 12.20 -5.00
C ASN A 170 4.86 12.44 -5.56
N PHE A 171 3.93 12.94 -4.74
CA PHE A 171 2.54 13.07 -5.15
C PHE A 171 2.19 14.43 -5.76
N ILE A 172 2.71 15.53 -5.19
CA ILE A 172 2.21 16.90 -5.46
C ILE A 172 3.28 17.89 -5.91
N ARG A 173 4.52 17.46 -6.20
CA ARG A 173 5.57 18.38 -6.71
C ARG A 173 5.15 19.11 -7.99
N GLU A 174 4.32 18.51 -8.82
CA GLU A 174 3.89 19.14 -10.08
C GLU A 174 2.89 20.27 -9.83
N ASP A 175 2.06 20.12 -8.81
CA ASP A 175 0.99 21.04 -8.44
C ASP A 175 1.45 22.16 -7.49
N MET A 176 2.42 21.89 -6.61
CA MET A 176 2.90 22.83 -5.60
C MET A 176 4.42 23.04 -5.66
N THR A 177 4.84 24.27 -5.98
CA THR A 177 6.26 24.64 -6.04
C THR A 177 6.94 24.62 -4.67
N GLU A 178 6.21 24.84 -3.59
CA GLU A 178 6.72 24.87 -2.22
C GLU A 178 7.34 23.53 -1.81
N VAL A 179 6.76 22.43 -2.29
CA VAL A 179 7.24 21.06 -2.04
C VAL A 179 8.53 20.76 -2.81
N ARG A 180 8.82 21.49 -3.90
CA ARG A 180 10.05 21.30 -4.70
C ARG A 180 11.29 21.85 -4.00
N GLY A 181 11.11 22.86 -3.14
CA GLY A 181 12.20 23.66 -2.59
C GLY A 181 12.85 23.05 -1.35
N TYR A 182 12.29 21.98 -0.79
CA TYR A 182 12.79 21.41 0.46
C TYR A 182 13.87 20.36 0.19
N VAL A 183 15.12 20.80 0.18
CA VAL A 183 16.30 19.93 0.23
C VAL A 183 16.79 20.02 1.67
N GLY A 184 16.82 18.89 2.39
CA GLY A 184 17.28 18.83 3.77
C GLY A 184 18.54 19.68 4.00
N ASN A 185 18.55 20.36 5.14
CA ASN A 185 19.60 21.23 5.67
C ASN A 185 19.57 22.70 5.24
N GLY A 186 18.49 23.41 5.58
CA GLY A 186 18.53 24.81 6.06
C GLY A 186 19.16 25.90 5.16
N ARG A 187 19.51 25.61 3.90
CA ARG A 187 19.92 26.62 2.94
C ARG A 187 18.80 26.84 1.95
N VAL A 188 17.97 27.83 2.28
CA VAL A 188 17.06 28.46 1.33
C VAL A 188 17.88 28.85 0.10
N VAL A 189 17.62 28.20 -1.04
CA VAL A 189 18.12 28.70 -2.32
C VAL A 189 17.25 29.89 -2.69
N SER A 190 17.74 31.08 -2.34
CA SER A 190 17.20 32.33 -2.83
C SER A 190 17.27 32.38 -4.37
N GLY A 191 16.12 32.61 -4.98
CA GLY A 191 15.93 33.19 -6.32
C GLY A 191 16.90 32.80 -7.42
N GLY A 192 16.49 31.87 -8.28
CA GLY A 192 17.20 31.57 -9.53
C GLY A 192 16.23 31.20 -10.64
N LYS A 193 15.90 32.21 -11.46
CA LYS A 193 15.11 32.20 -12.71
C LYS A 193 14.82 30.83 -13.34
N SER A 194 13.54 30.68 -13.72
CA SER A 194 13.03 29.66 -14.62
C SER A 194 13.97 29.36 -15.78
N LYS A 195 14.33 28.08 -15.95
CA LYS A 195 14.59 27.50 -17.26
C LYS A 195 13.61 26.35 -17.44
N VAL A 196 12.60 26.63 -18.25
CA VAL A 196 11.78 25.64 -18.94
C VAL A 196 12.72 24.66 -19.62
N TRP A 197 12.65 23.39 -19.25
CA TRP A 197 13.16 22.29 -20.07
C TRP A 197 11.95 21.50 -20.56
N SER A 198 11.57 21.83 -21.78
CA SER A 198 10.77 20.99 -22.66
C SER A 198 11.57 19.75 -23.09
N CYS A 199 10.83 18.67 -23.35
CA CYS A 199 11.20 17.46 -24.10
C CYS A 199 11.90 16.35 -23.27
N PHE A 200 11.64 15.04 -23.42
CA PHE A 200 11.09 14.22 -24.52
C PHE A 200 10.61 12.86 -23.94
N PHE A 201 9.54 12.30 -24.55
CA PHE A 201 9.02 10.92 -24.52
C PHE A 201 8.65 10.23 -23.20
#